data_AF-A0A7R9UJK6-F1
#
_entry.id   AF-A0A7R9UJK6-F1
#
_cell.length_a   1.000
_cell.length_b   1.000
_cell.length_c   1.000
_cell.angle_alpha   90.00
_cell.angle_beta   90.00
_cell.angle_gamma   90.00
#
_symmetry.space_group_name_H-M   'P 1'
#
loop_
_entity.id
_entity.type
_entity.pdbx_description
1 polymer ?
#
loop_
_entity_poly.entity_id
_entity_poly.type
_entity_poly.pdbx_seq_one_letter_code
_entity_poly.pdbx_strand_id
1 'polypeptide(L)'
;ALFDVIGSPLAHEAFLRRDRGTYGMAWAAGSAAPYAGMLRHVLPFPFPDMKTPLDGLVRCGDSCFPGIGTPSAAASGAIAASSLQPVGKHMAMLREAAAHRSGVYKFLDPGPLGSAYELLTAPLTPSAELRGH
;
A
#
# COMPACT_ATOMS: atom_id res chain seq x y z
N ALA A 1 0.09 24.74 39.68
CA ALA A 1 1.26 24.65 38.78
C ALA A 1 0.74 24.66 37.35
N LEU A 2 1.33 25.47 36.47
CA LEU A 2 0.99 25.47 35.04
C LEU A 2 1.75 24.31 34.38
N PHE A 3 1.06 23.46 33.64
CA PHE A 3 1.66 22.38 32.87
C PHE A 3 1.51 22.70 31.38
N ASP A 4 2.61 22.59 30.63
CA ASP A 4 2.65 22.85 29.18
C ASP A 4 3.28 21.65 28.46
N VAL A 5 2.75 21.33 27.28
CA VAL A 5 3.19 20.19 26.45
C VAL A 5 3.65 20.72 25.10
N ILE A 6 4.95 20.58 24.83
CA ILE A 6 5.57 21.07 23.61
C ILE A 6 5.77 19.92 22.64
N GLY A 7 5.13 20.00 21.47
CA GLY A 7 5.41 19.11 20.34
C GLY A 7 6.63 19.58 19.56
N SER A 8 7.74 18.85 19.64
CA SER A 8 8.96 19.10 18.86
C SER A 8 9.30 17.90 17.97
N PRO A 9 10.16 18.05 16.94
CA PRO A 9 10.66 16.91 16.17
C PRO A 9 11.31 15.83 17.05
N LEU A 10 12.00 16.22 18.13
CA LEU A 10 12.55 15.29 19.12
C LEU A 10 11.45 14.50 19.85
N ALA A 11 10.34 15.16 20.20
CA ALA A 11 9.19 14.47 20.77
C ALA A 11 8.57 13.50 19.76
N HIS A 12 8.44 13.91 18.50
CA HIS A 12 7.90 13.07 17.43
C HIS A 12 8.77 11.83 17.14
N GLU A 13 10.09 11.99 17.12
CA GLU A 13 11.06 10.89 17.05
C GLU A 13 10.95 9.95 18.24
N ALA A 14 10.90 10.49 19.46
CA ALA A 14 10.84 9.70 20.68
C ALA A 14 9.53 8.89 20.81
N PHE A 15 8.38 9.52 20.54
CA PHE A 15 7.07 8.88 20.71
C PHE A 15 6.71 7.91 19.58
N LEU A 16 7.05 8.26 18.34
CA LEU A 16 6.62 7.50 17.15
C LEU A 16 7.76 6.78 16.44
N ARG A 17 8.97 6.77 17.02
CA ARG A 17 10.20 6.17 16.45
C ARG A 17 10.45 6.63 15.02
N ARG A 18 10.22 7.93 14.77
CA ARG A 18 10.43 8.54 13.46
C ARG A 18 11.86 8.96 13.30
N ASP A 19 12.50 8.50 12.22
CA ASP A 19 13.80 9.03 11.83
C ASP A 19 13.72 10.56 11.75
N ARG A 20 14.53 11.23 12.57
CA ARG A 20 14.64 12.70 12.66
C ARG A 20 13.32 13.44 12.93
N GLY A 21 12.33 12.77 13.51
CA GLY A 21 11.03 13.37 13.79
C GLY A 21 10.21 13.71 12.53
N THR A 22 10.44 13.00 11.42
CA THR A 22 9.75 13.26 10.14
C THR A 22 8.29 12.79 10.12
N TYR A 23 7.45 13.51 9.37
CA TYR A 23 6.05 13.14 9.06
C TYR A 23 5.94 12.26 7.80
N GLY A 24 6.96 11.43 7.52
CA GLY A 24 7.05 10.60 6.33
C GLY A 24 8.09 11.11 5.33
N MET A 25 8.14 10.46 4.16
CA MET A 25 9.09 10.81 3.10
C MET A 25 8.72 12.14 2.46
N ALA A 26 9.45 13.20 2.78
CA ALA A 26 9.38 14.48 2.08
C ALA A 26 10.56 14.62 1.11
N TRP A 27 10.30 15.10 -0.11
CA TRP A 27 11.34 15.53 -1.05
C TRP A 27 11.40 17.05 -1.10
N ALA A 28 12.56 17.60 -1.46
CA ALA A 28 12.68 19.02 -1.69
C ALA A 28 11.76 19.43 -2.86
N ALA A 29 11.08 20.56 -2.76
CA ALA A 29 10.26 21.09 -3.85
C ALA A 29 11.11 21.22 -5.13
N GLY A 30 10.62 20.67 -6.25
CA GLY A 30 11.34 20.65 -7.53
C GLY A 30 12.34 19.50 -7.70
N SER A 31 12.50 18.62 -6.70
CA SER A 31 13.22 17.35 -6.85
C SER A 31 12.25 16.22 -7.18
N ALA A 32 12.57 15.42 -8.19
CA ALA A 32 11.88 14.16 -8.43
C ALA A 32 12.31 13.12 -7.40
N ALA A 33 11.47 12.12 -7.14
CA ALA A 33 11.85 11.02 -6.27
C ALA A 33 13.20 10.42 -6.72
N PRO A 34 14.12 10.13 -5.77
CA PRO A 34 15.38 9.45 -6.08
C PRO A 34 15.18 8.12 -6.83
N TYR A 35 14.00 7.52 -6.66
CA TYR A 35 13.60 6.23 -7.24
C TYR A 35 12.77 6.34 -8.53
N ALA A 36 12.64 7.54 -9.12
CA ALA A 36 11.85 7.74 -10.32
C ALA A 36 12.50 7.28 -11.62
N GLY A 37 13.80 6.99 -11.58
CA GLY A 37 14.54 6.47 -12.72
C GLY A 37 14.34 7.33 -13.97
N MET A 38 14.08 6.68 -15.10
CA MET A 38 13.81 7.35 -16.38
C MET A 38 12.46 8.11 -16.40
N LEU A 39 11.54 7.79 -15.48
CA LEU A 39 10.20 8.37 -15.41
C LEU A 39 10.13 9.63 -14.54
N ARG A 40 11.26 10.15 -14.03
CA ARG A 40 11.33 11.35 -13.19
C ARG A 40 10.64 12.61 -13.75
N HIS A 41 10.52 12.69 -15.08
CA HIS A 41 9.91 13.82 -15.79
C HIS A 41 8.42 13.60 -16.09
N VAL A 42 7.89 12.40 -15.82
CA VAL A 42 6.50 11.99 -16.14
C VAL A 42 5.74 11.54 -14.89
N LEU A 43 6.43 10.93 -13.92
CA LEU A 43 5.91 10.49 -12.63
C LEU A 43 6.71 11.14 -11.50
N PRO A 44 6.23 12.25 -10.92
CA PRO A 44 6.93 12.93 -9.85
C PRO A 44 7.03 12.12 -8.54
N PHE A 45 6.25 11.03 -8.38
CA PHE A 45 5.96 10.38 -7.09
C PHE A 45 6.29 8.89 -6.90
N PRO A 46 7.45 8.34 -7.28
CA PRO A 46 7.80 7.00 -6.83
C PRO A 46 8.33 7.09 -5.39
N PHE A 47 7.39 7.03 -4.47
CA PHE A 47 7.65 6.55 -3.12
C PHE A 47 8.25 5.14 -3.20
N PRO A 48 9.11 4.75 -2.24
CA PRO A 48 9.70 3.43 -2.23
C PRO A 48 8.60 2.38 -2.17
N ASP A 49 8.81 1.31 -2.92
CA ASP A 49 7.88 0.18 -2.98
C ASP A 49 7.69 -0.43 -1.57
N MET A 50 6.53 -1.05 -1.38
CA MET A 50 6.15 -1.72 -0.13
C MET A 50 6.95 -3.00 0.08
N LYS A 51 7.53 -3.55 -0.98
CA LYS A 51 8.35 -4.78 -0.94
C LYS A 51 9.64 -4.55 -0.17
N THR A 52 10.04 -5.57 0.58
CA THR A 52 11.38 -5.66 1.17
C THR A 52 12.17 -6.76 0.46
N PRO A 53 13.50 -6.82 0.64
CA PRO A 53 14.29 -7.97 0.17
C PRO A 53 13.91 -9.30 0.83
N LEU A 54 13.12 -9.27 1.90
CA LEU A 54 12.63 -10.46 2.60
C LEU A 54 11.22 -10.81 2.09
N ASP A 55 11.07 -12.01 1.55
CA ASP A 55 9.78 -12.51 1.08
C ASP A 55 8.77 -12.58 2.24
N GLY A 56 7.51 -12.24 1.95
CA GLY A 56 6.44 -12.20 2.94
C GLY A 56 6.49 -11.00 3.90
N LEU A 57 7.59 -10.24 3.95
CA LEU A 57 7.69 -9.02 4.73
C LEU A 57 7.43 -7.79 3.86
N VAL A 58 6.28 -7.14 4.11
CA VAL A 58 5.88 -5.89 3.45
C VAL A 58 5.93 -4.72 4.44
N ARG A 59 6.17 -3.51 3.92
CA ARG A 59 6.12 -2.26 4.68
C ARG A 59 4.89 -1.46 4.26
N CYS A 60 4.27 -0.78 5.23
CA CYS A 60 3.19 0.17 4.98
C CYS A 60 3.36 1.39 5.88
N GLY A 61 2.65 2.47 5.54
CA GLY A 61 2.65 3.73 6.26
C GLY A 61 2.97 4.91 5.37
N ASP A 62 3.22 6.06 5.97
CA ASP A 62 3.46 7.33 5.28
C ASP A 62 4.87 7.50 4.67
N SER A 63 5.75 6.54 4.95
CA SER A 63 7.07 6.41 4.33
C SER A 63 7.08 5.49 3.11
N CYS A 64 5.94 4.90 2.76
CA CYS A 64 5.76 4.02 1.60
C CYS A 64 4.73 4.65 0.65
N PHE A 65 4.65 4.13 -0.58
CA PHE A 65 3.57 4.51 -1.49
C PHE A 65 2.20 4.28 -0.82
N PRO A 66 1.23 5.22 -0.91
CA PRO A 66 1.16 6.40 -1.77
C PRO A 66 1.73 7.72 -1.19
N GLY A 67 2.28 7.73 0.03
CA GLY A 67 3.04 8.87 0.55
C GLY A 67 2.57 9.42 1.89
N ILE A 68 2.79 10.73 2.11
CA ILE A 68 2.62 11.42 3.40
C ILE A 68 1.14 11.56 3.79
N GLY A 69 0.89 11.48 5.10
CA GLY A 69 -0.37 11.86 5.74
C GLY A 69 -1.30 10.69 6.02
N THR A 70 -2.29 10.91 6.89
CA THR A 70 -3.20 9.86 7.37
C THR A 70 -3.95 9.13 6.25
N PRO A 71 -4.52 9.80 5.23
CA PRO A 71 -5.20 9.10 4.13
C PRO A 71 -4.25 8.19 3.35
N SER A 72 -3.05 8.68 3.08
CA SER A 72 -2.02 7.94 2.35
C SER A 72 -1.50 6.75 3.15
N ALA A 73 -1.27 6.93 4.46
CA ALA A 73 -0.88 5.84 5.35
C ALA A 73 -1.95 4.73 5.42
N ALA A 74 -3.23 5.12 5.51
CA ALA A 74 -4.34 4.17 5.50
C ALA A 74 -4.43 3.42 4.17
N ALA A 75 -4.31 4.13 3.04
CA ALA A 75 -4.27 3.52 1.71
C ALA A 75 -3.07 2.56 1.57
N SER A 76 -1.88 2.95 2.03
CA SER A 76 -0.69 2.09 2.05
C SER A 76 -0.94 0.79 2.80
N GLY A 77 -1.59 0.86 3.97
CA GLY A 77 -1.98 -0.31 4.75
C GLY A 77 -2.93 -1.24 3.98
N ALA A 78 -3.95 -0.68 3.32
CA ALA A 78 -4.89 -1.45 2.51
C ALA A 78 -4.22 -2.14 1.31
N ILE A 79 -3.31 -1.44 0.62
CA ILE A 79 -2.56 -2.00 -0.51
C ILE A 79 -1.61 -3.11 -0.01
N ALA A 80 -0.90 -2.89 1.10
CA ALA A 80 0.00 -3.89 1.69
C ALA A 80 -0.76 -5.16 2.10
N ALA A 81 -1.90 -5.02 2.79
CA ALA A 81 -2.76 -6.15 3.15
C ALA A 81 -3.29 -6.90 1.92
N SER A 82 -3.71 -6.16 0.88
CA SER A 82 -4.18 -6.76 -0.37
C SER A 82 -3.08 -7.51 -1.12
N SER A 83 -1.84 -7.01 -1.04
CA SER A 83 -0.66 -7.61 -1.69
C SER A 83 -0.20 -8.90 -1.01
N LEU A 84 -0.60 -9.14 0.23
CA LEU A 84 -0.35 -10.39 0.95
C LEU A 84 -1.35 -11.50 0.57
N GLN A 85 -2.38 -11.22 -0.23
CA GLN A 85 -3.35 -12.22 -0.66
C GLN A 85 -3.27 -12.46 -2.18
N PRO A 86 -3.33 -13.73 -2.65
CA PRO A 86 -3.40 -14.03 -4.06
C PRO A 86 -4.60 -13.40 -4.76
N VAL A 87 -4.41 -13.01 -6.02
CA VAL A 87 -5.48 -12.42 -6.85
C VAL A 87 -6.70 -13.34 -6.97
N GLY A 88 -6.49 -14.65 -7.02
CA GLY A 88 -7.61 -15.61 -7.09
C GLY A 88 -8.52 -15.58 -5.87
N LYS A 89 -7.98 -15.33 -4.66
CA LYS A 89 -8.80 -15.15 -3.45
C LYS A 89 -9.63 -13.87 -3.52
N HIS A 90 -9.06 -12.80 -4.06
CA HIS A 90 -9.80 -11.55 -4.30
C HIS A 90 -10.95 -11.78 -5.28
N MET A 91 -10.71 -12.48 -6.38
CA MET A 91 -11.75 -12.81 -7.37
C MET A 91 -12.84 -13.71 -6.81
N ALA A 92 -12.47 -14.73 -6.02
CA ALA A 92 -13.42 -15.62 -5.35
C ALA A 92 -14.34 -14.84 -4.40
N MET A 93 -13.76 -13.95 -3.58
CA MET A 93 -14.52 -13.09 -2.66
C MET A 93 -15.49 -12.17 -3.41
N LEU A 94 -15.07 -11.57 -4.52
CA LEU A 94 -15.93 -10.72 -5.34
C LEU A 94 -17.11 -11.51 -5.94
N ARG A 95 -16.86 -12.73 -6.44
CA ARG A 95 -17.91 -13.61 -6.96
C ARG A 95 -18.89 -14.04 -5.87
N GLU A 96 -18.39 -14.36 -4.68
CA GLU A 96 -19.21 -14.69 -3.52
C GLU A 96 -20.11 -13.51 -3.11
N ALA A 97 -19.55 -12.31 -3.02
CA ALA A 97 -20.30 -11.09 -2.72
C ALA A 97 -21.36 -10.81 -3.79
N ALA A 98 -21.03 -11.01 -5.07
CA ALA A 98 -21.97 -10.85 -6.18
C ALA A 98 -23.11 -11.88 -6.18
N ALA A 99 -22.86 -13.09 -5.66
CA ALA A 99 -23.85 -14.16 -5.51
C ALA A 99 -24.78 -13.97 -4.29
N HIS A 100 -24.58 -12.91 -3.49
CA HIS A 100 -25.38 -12.66 -2.30
C HIS A 100 -26.87 -12.44 -2.64
N ARG A 101 -27.75 -13.02 -1.79
CA ARG A 101 -29.20 -13.15 -2.03
C ARG A 101 -29.94 -11.83 -2.27
N SER A 102 -29.40 -10.72 -1.79
CA SER A 102 -30.00 -9.39 -1.95
C SER A 102 -29.93 -8.88 -3.39
N GLY A 103 -29.08 -9.44 -4.26
CA GLY A 103 -28.89 -9.00 -5.65
C GLY A 103 -28.25 -7.61 -5.82
N VAL A 104 -28.12 -6.85 -4.74
CA VAL A 104 -27.55 -5.49 -4.68
C VAL A 104 -26.09 -5.47 -5.16
N TYR A 105 -25.35 -6.55 -4.92
CA TYR A 105 -23.91 -6.62 -5.17
C TYR A 105 -23.54 -7.27 -6.50
N LYS A 106 -24.51 -7.50 -7.41
CA LYS A 106 -24.25 -8.14 -8.70
C LYS A 106 -23.19 -7.42 -9.54
N PHE A 107 -23.02 -6.11 -9.34
CA PHE A 107 -22.01 -5.30 -10.01
C PHE A 107 -20.56 -5.62 -9.60
N LEU A 108 -20.35 -6.35 -8.49
CA LEU A 108 -19.04 -6.79 -8.03
C LEU A 108 -18.52 -8.00 -8.79
N ASP A 109 -19.34 -8.68 -9.62
CA ASP A 109 -18.89 -9.83 -10.38
C ASP A 109 -17.78 -9.40 -11.37
N PRO A 110 -16.55 -9.94 -11.22
CA PRO A 110 -15.43 -9.59 -12.09
C PRO A 110 -15.64 -10.00 -13.56
N GLY A 111 -16.59 -10.91 -13.84
CA GLY A 111 -16.93 -11.33 -15.19
C GLY A 111 -15.75 -11.94 -15.97
N PRO A 112 -15.83 -11.96 -17.31
CA PRO A 112 -14.78 -12.55 -18.16
C PRO A 112 -13.45 -11.79 -18.11
N LEU A 113 -13.49 -10.47 -17.98
CA LEU A 113 -12.30 -9.62 -17.90
C LEU A 113 -11.49 -9.91 -16.63
N GLY A 114 -12.15 -10.10 -15.49
CA GLY A 114 -11.44 -10.45 -14.26
C GLY A 114 -10.87 -11.86 -14.27
N SER A 115 -11.52 -12.83 -14.94
CA SER A 115 -10.91 -14.15 -15.17
C SER A 115 -9.63 -14.06 -16.02
N ALA A 116 -9.64 -13.22 -17.05
CA ALA A 116 -8.45 -12.98 -17.87
C ALA A 116 -7.34 -12.28 -17.06
N TYR A 117 -7.70 -11.30 -16.24
CA TYR A 117 -6.77 -10.62 -15.34
C TYR A 117 -6.15 -11.58 -14.32
N GLU A 118 -6.95 -12.45 -13.72
CA GLU A 118 -6.48 -13.47 -12.79
C GLU A 118 -5.46 -14.40 -13.45
N LEU A 119 -5.73 -14.87 -14.67
CA LEU A 119 -4.79 -15.73 -15.41
C LEU A 119 -3.44 -15.05 -15.68
N LEU A 120 -3.46 -13.74 -15.99
CA LEU A 120 -2.25 -12.97 -16.26
C LEU A 120 -1.45 -12.65 -14.99
N THR A 121 -2.11 -12.49 -13.85
CA THR A 121 -1.50 -11.97 -12.62
C THR A 121 -1.25 -13.00 -11.53
N ALA A 122 -2.00 -14.10 -11.49
CA ALA A 122 -1.77 -15.21 -10.56
C ALA A 122 -0.31 -15.70 -10.52
N PRO A 123 0.40 -15.91 -11.67
CA PRO A 123 1.79 -16.35 -11.64
C PRO A 123 2.77 -15.26 -11.16
N LEU A 124 2.37 -13.99 -11.15
CA LEU A 124 3.17 -12.85 -10.68
C LEU A 124 3.11 -12.66 -9.16
N THR A 125 2.34 -13.48 -8.45
CA THR A 125 2.26 -13.44 -6.97
C THR A 125 3.66 -13.75 -6.40
N PRO A 126 4.33 -12.80 -5.74
CA PRO A 126 5.78 -12.86 -5.56
C PRO A 126 6.25 -13.96 -4.60
N SER A 127 5.54 -14.24 -3.51
CA SER A 127 6.00 -15.20 -2.49
C SER A 127 5.41 -16.60 -2.70
N ALA A 128 6.27 -17.63 -2.60
CA ALA A 128 5.85 -19.03 -2.60
C ALA A 128 4.96 -19.37 -1.39
N GLU A 129 5.21 -18.75 -0.23
CA GLU A 129 4.38 -18.90 0.97
C GLU A 129 2.96 -18.37 0.75
N LEU A 130 2.83 -17.32 -0.05
CA LEU A 130 1.51 -16.74 -0.38
C LEU A 130 0.75 -17.56 -1.45
N ARG A 131 1.44 -18.39 -2.25
CA ARG A 131 0.82 -19.20 -3.32
C ARG A 131 0.17 -20.50 -2.81
N GLY A 132 0.45 -20.92 -1.57
CA GLY A 132 0.08 -22.24 -1.03
C GLY A 132 -1.06 -22.26 0.01
N HIS A 133 -1.72 -21.12 0.26
CA HIS A 133 -2.82 -20.99 1.22
C HIS A 133 -4.12 -20.61 0.53
#